data_AF-A0A847ZWV6-F1
#
_entry.id   AF-A0A847ZWV6-F1
#
_cell.length_a   1.000
_cell.length_b   1.000
_cell.length_c   1.000
_cell.angle_alpha   90.00
_cell.angle_beta   90.00
_cell.angle_gamma   90.00
#
_symmetry.space_group_name_H-M   'P 1'
#
loop_
_entity.id
_entity.type
_entity.pdbx_description
1 polymer ?
#
loop_
_entity_poly.entity_id
_entity_poly.type
_entity_poly.pdbx_seq_one_letter_code
_entity_poly.pdbx_strand_id
1 'polypeptide(L)'
;HGRAIQQTCAQFVGLCRELGLFSKAIVALDGSKFKAVNSRDNNFTVNKVAKRIEQAEINIARYLTALERADRQGGEIAEEKTPRLKDKIERLRQRIEDLKAMGARLETSPGGQVSLADPDARAMSSHGKGTDVVGYNVQIAVDAEHHLIVAHDVNNIGSDRAQLASMGEKALEASGQAAITVLADRGYYSGDQIVACESKGIDPIIPKTETSGGSLRGRFTIQDFFYDRDHDHYTCPAGHLLTQAKKRSTRGPDPDYVRYRNREACGACDLKSRCTDEPVQQIRRWKHSDVLDAMQQRLEQMPKAMSVRRRTAEHPFGTIKAWMGATHFLTRTLPKVKTEMSLQVLAYNLKRMMALFGVGPLIRAMAA
;
A
#
# COMPACT_ATOMS: atom_id res chain seq x y z
N HIS A 1 -7.31 28.22 -5.32
CA HIS A 1 -8.66 27.60 -5.38
C HIS A 1 -8.70 26.11 -5.04
N GLY A 2 -7.68 25.50 -4.41
CA GLY A 2 -7.64 24.04 -4.25
C GLY A 2 -8.79 23.45 -3.41
N ARG A 3 -9.14 24.10 -2.29
CA ARG A 3 -10.27 23.71 -1.46
C ARG A 3 -11.61 23.72 -2.22
N ALA A 4 -11.85 24.75 -3.04
CA ALA A 4 -13.07 24.85 -3.83
C ALA A 4 -13.20 23.70 -4.83
N ILE A 5 -12.12 23.33 -5.54
CA ILE A 5 -12.13 22.20 -6.48
C ILE A 5 -12.44 20.88 -5.76
N GLN A 6 -11.83 20.65 -4.60
CA GLN A 6 -12.10 19.46 -3.79
C GLN A 6 -13.55 19.42 -3.31
N GLN A 7 -14.10 20.58 -2.90
CA GLN A 7 -15.50 20.71 -2.51
C GLN A 7 -16.46 20.48 -3.68
N THR A 8 -16.18 21.01 -4.88
CA THR A 8 -16.99 20.74 -6.08
C THR A 8 -17.02 19.25 -6.41
N CYS A 9 -15.87 18.55 -6.30
CA CYS A 9 -15.83 17.10 -6.48
C CYS A 9 -16.71 16.38 -5.44
N ALA A 10 -16.64 16.78 -4.17
CA ALA A 10 -17.46 16.19 -3.10
C ALA A 10 -18.96 16.47 -3.30
N GLN A 11 -19.33 17.70 -3.70
CA GLN A 11 -20.72 18.06 -4.04
C GLN A 11 -21.25 17.23 -5.20
N PHE A 12 -20.43 16.96 -6.23
CA PHE A 12 -20.83 16.12 -7.35
C PHE A 12 -21.10 14.67 -6.92
N VAL A 13 -20.31 14.13 -5.99
CA VAL A 13 -20.61 12.82 -5.38
C VAL A 13 -21.91 12.87 -4.58
N GLY A 14 -22.15 13.96 -3.85
CA GLY A 14 -23.42 14.21 -3.16
C GLY A 14 -24.63 14.21 -4.11
N LEU A 15 -24.51 14.85 -5.27
CA LEU A 15 -25.53 14.80 -6.32
C LEU A 15 -25.75 13.37 -6.82
N CYS A 16 -24.68 12.60 -7.05
CA CYS A 16 -24.81 11.19 -7.46
C CYS A 16 -25.56 10.35 -6.41
N ARG A 17 -25.35 10.65 -5.12
CA ARG A 17 -26.10 10.04 -4.01
C ARG A 17 -27.57 10.42 -4.04
N GLU A 18 -27.90 11.69 -4.21
CA GLU A 18 -29.29 12.18 -4.29
C GLU A 18 -30.04 11.58 -5.49
N LEU A 19 -29.34 11.29 -6.58
CA LEU A 19 -29.84 10.56 -7.75
C LEU A 19 -29.95 9.04 -7.52
N GLY A 20 -29.64 8.52 -6.33
CA GLY A 20 -29.83 7.11 -5.97
C GLY A 20 -28.77 6.14 -6.49
N LEU A 21 -27.60 6.63 -6.93
CA LEU A 21 -26.60 5.81 -7.62
C LEU A 21 -25.72 4.96 -6.71
N PHE A 22 -25.85 5.08 -5.39
CA PHE A 22 -25.07 4.34 -4.39
C PHE A 22 -25.94 3.41 -3.53
N SER A 23 -27.06 2.91 -4.08
CA SER A 23 -28.08 2.16 -3.33
C SER A 23 -27.66 0.74 -2.91
N LYS A 24 -26.77 0.07 -3.66
CA LYS A 24 -26.32 -1.30 -3.35
C LYS A 24 -25.26 -1.40 -2.24
N ALA A 25 -24.74 -0.27 -1.75
CA ALA A 25 -23.79 -0.20 -0.63
C ALA A 25 -22.53 -1.07 -0.76
N ILE A 26 -22.16 -1.54 -1.96
CA ILE A 26 -20.93 -2.29 -2.21
C ILE A 26 -19.93 -1.38 -2.90
N VAL A 27 -18.75 -1.23 -2.29
CA VAL A 27 -17.64 -0.45 -2.85
C VAL A 27 -16.38 -1.28 -2.97
N ALA A 28 -15.62 -1.07 -4.03
CA ALA A 28 -14.30 -1.64 -4.22
C ALA A 28 -13.22 -0.60 -3.85
N LEU A 29 -12.33 -0.96 -2.94
CA LEU A 29 -11.13 -0.19 -2.62
C LEU A 29 -9.95 -0.67 -3.44
N ASP A 30 -9.20 0.30 -3.95
CA ASP A 30 -7.93 0.04 -4.60
C ASP A 30 -6.95 1.21 -4.46
N GLY A 31 -5.68 0.86 -4.51
CA GLY A 31 -4.54 1.73 -4.31
C GLY A 31 -3.64 1.69 -5.53
N SER A 32 -3.21 2.86 -6.00
CA SER A 32 -2.32 2.94 -7.16
C SER A 32 -1.28 4.03 -6.98
N LYS A 33 -0.05 3.71 -7.43
CA LYS A 33 1.09 4.63 -7.40
C LYS A 33 1.08 5.52 -8.65
N PHE A 34 1.16 6.82 -8.44
CA PHE A 34 1.21 7.85 -9.48
C PHE A 34 2.53 8.60 -9.39
N LYS A 35 3.20 8.79 -10.54
CA LYS A 35 4.48 9.50 -10.61
C LYS A 35 4.32 10.98 -10.24
N ALA A 36 5.19 11.48 -9.37
CA ALA A 36 5.25 12.90 -9.01
C ALA A 36 6.13 13.68 -9.99
N VAL A 37 6.19 15.01 -9.81
CA VAL A 37 7.16 15.90 -10.48
C VAL A 37 8.53 15.75 -9.81
N ASN A 38 9.05 14.52 -9.73
CA ASN A 38 10.40 14.20 -9.27
C ASN A 38 10.93 12.97 -10.01
N SER A 39 12.15 13.07 -10.54
CA SER A 39 12.81 11.93 -11.17
C SER A 39 13.37 10.98 -10.11
N ARG A 40 13.59 9.72 -10.48
CA ARG A 40 14.30 8.77 -9.61
C ARG A 40 15.66 9.31 -9.20
N ASP A 41 16.38 9.97 -10.10
CA ASP A 41 17.72 10.50 -9.84
C ASP A 41 17.75 11.67 -8.87
N ASN A 42 16.65 12.40 -8.78
CA ASN A 42 16.42 13.50 -7.85
C ASN A 42 15.77 13.04 -6.53
N ASN A 43 15.59 11.74 -6.33
CA ASN A 43 15.22 11.14 -5.05
C ASN A 43 16.46 10.46 -4.44
N PHE A 44 16.79 10.85 -3.21
CA PHE A 44 17.93 10.38 -2.46
C PHE A 44 17.48 9.56 -1.25
N THR A 45 18.21 8.48 -0.99
CA THR A 45 18.07 7.62 0.20
C THR A 45 19.47 7.34 0.73
N VAL A 46 19.59 6.92 1.99
CA VAL A 46 20.89 6.62 2.62
C VAL A 46 21.72 5.66 1.75
N ASN A 47 21.11 4.54 1.34
CA ASN A 47 21.75 3.55 0.48
C ASN A 47 22.16 4.12 -0.89
N LYS A 48 21.35 5.03 -1.46
CA LYS A 48 21.65 5.62 -2.77
C LYS A 48 22.78 6.64 -2.69
N VAL A 49 22.85 7.41 -1.61
CA VAL A 49 23.96 8.34 -1.36
C VAL A 49 25.26 7.56 -1.19
N ALA A 50 25.28 6.53 -0.33
CA ALA A 50 26.45 5.69 -0.11
C ALA A 50 26.98 5.08 -1.43
N LYS A 51 26.10 4.47 -2.23
CA LYS A 51 26.47 3.90 -3.55
C LYS A 51 27.01 4.95 -4.52
N ARG A 52 26.46 6.17 -4.50
CA ARG A 52 26.94 7.26 -5.39
C ARG A 52 28.31 7.78 -4.96
N ILE A 53 28.60 7.82 -3.66
CA ILE A 53 29.92 8.17 -3.12
C ILE A 53 30.94 7.10 -3.52
N GLU A 54 30.65 5.83 -3.24
CA GLU A 54 31.50 4.68 -3.63
C GLU A 54 31.82 4.70 -5.14
N GLN A 55 30.80 4.90 -5.98
CA GLN A 55 30.99 4.96 -7.42
C GLN A 55 31.84 6.16 -7.85
N ALA A 56 31.73 7.30 -7.17
CA ALA A 56 32.56 8.48 -7.43
C ALA A 56 34.02 8.23 -7.02
N GLU A 57 34.26 7.60 -5.88
CA GLU A 57 35.60 7.21 -5.40
C GLU A 57 36.29 6.23 -6.36
N ILE A 58 35.57 5.21 -6.84
CA ILE A 58 36.05 4.28 -7.88
C ILE A 58 36.46 5.04 -9.15
N ASN A 59 35.65 6.01 -9.58
CA ASN A 59 35.94 6.80 -10.77
C ASN A 59 37.15 7.73 -10.56
N ILE A 60 37.31 8.33 -9.37
CA ILE A 60 38.48 9.14 -9.01
C ILE A 60 39.74 8.27 -9.06
N ALA A 61 39.72 7.10 -8.41
CA ALA A 61 40.85 6.17 -8.42
C ALA A 61 41.25 5.79 -9.86
N ARG A 62 40.27 5.49 -10.72
CA ARG A 62 40.52 5.21 -12.14
C ARG A 62 41.16 6.39 -12.88
N TYR A 63 40.72 7.63 -12.62
CA TYR A 63 41.31 8.81 -13.26
C TYR A 63 42.70 9.14 -12.72
N LEU A 64 42.98 8.90 -11.44
CA LEU A 64 44.32 9.03 -10.87
C LEU A 64 45.30 8.04 -11.52
N THR A 65 44.90 6.77 -11.67
CA THR A 65 45.72 5.79 -12.42
C THR A 65 45.94 6.19 -13.88
N ALA A 66 44.96 6.83 -14.52
CA ALA A 66 45.10 7.32 -15.89
C ALA A 66 46.07 8.51 -15.98
N LEU A 67 46.07 9.41 -14.99
CA LEU A 67 47.04 10.50 -14.88
C LEU A 67 48.46 9.97 -14.72
N GLU A 68 48.68 9.02 -13.81
CA GLU A 68 50.00 8.40 -13.63
C GLU A 68 50.54 7.72 -14.90
N ARG A 69 49.65 7.20 -15.75
CA ARG A 69 50.03 6.62 -17.05
C ARG A 69 50.39 7.71 -18.06
N ALA A 70 49.62 8.79 -18.10
CA ALA A 70 49.88 9.93 -18.97
C ALA A 70 51.23 10.59 -18.64
N ASP A 71 51.52 10.78 -17.35
CA ASP A 71 52.79 11.35 -16.87
C ASP A 71 54.00 10.46 -17.25
N ARG A 72 53.81 9.13 -17.26
CA ARG A 72 54.85 8.17 -17.67
C ARG A 72 55.06 8.07 -19.18
N GLN A 73 54.00 8.27 -19.98
CA GLN A 73 54.07 8.13 -21.43
C GLN A 73 54.61 9.40 -22.12
N GLY A 74 54.36 10.58 -21.56
CA GLY A 74 54.76 11.86 -22.14
C GLY A 74 54.12 12.15 -23.51
N GLY A 75 54.44 13.32 -24.07
CA GLY A 75 54.00 13.76 -25.40
C GLY A 75 52.71 14.58 -25.44
N GLU A 76 52.43 15.21 -26.59
CA GLU A 76 51.34 16.20 -26.79
C GLU A 76 49.95 15.66 -26.39
N ILE A 77 49.68 14.38 -26.68
CA ILE A 77 48.39 13.73 -26.36
C ILE A 77 48.21 13.54 -24.84
N ALA A 78 49.29 13.36 -24.08
CA ALA A 78 49.25 13.26 -22.64
C ALA A 78 49.04 14.65 -22.00
N GLU A 79 49.71 15.67 -22.53
CA GLU A 79 49.57 17.07 -22.08
C GLU A 79 48.16 17.62 -22.28
N GLU A 80 47.46 17.23 -23.35
CA GLU A 80 46.07 17.62 -23.60
C GLU A 80 45.06 16.90 -22.66
N LYS A 81 45.31 15.63 -22.31
CA LYS A 81 44.39 14.81 -21.50
C LYS A 81 44.48 15.10 -20.00
N THR A 82 45.66 15.43 -19.50
CA THR A 82 45.93 15.71 -18.08
C THR A 82 45.03 16.79 -17.46
N PRO A 83 44.86 18.00 -18.02
CA PRO A 83 43.97 19.01 -17.45
C PRO A 83 42.51 18.53 -17.40
N ARG A 84 42.03 17.87 -18.45
CA ARG A 84 40.67 17.32 -18.51
C ARG A 84 40.41 16.25 -17.45
N LEU A 85 41.41 15.42 -17.13
CA LEU A 85 41.30 14.41 -16.07
C LEU A 85 41.32 15.05 -14.68
N LYS A 86 42.18 16.05 -14.44
CA LYS A 86 42.20 16.82 -13.19
C LYS A 86 40.85 17.51 -12.93
N ASP A 87 40.27 18.14 -13.94
CA ASP A 87 38.93 18.75 -13.85
C ASP A 87 37.84 17.73 -13.50
N LYS A 88 37.90 16.52 -14.08
CA LYS A 88 36.94 15.45 -13.77
C LYS A 88 37.07 14.97 -12.32
N ILE A 89 38.30 14.84 -11.81
CA ILE A 89 38.55 14.46 -10.42
C ILE A 89 37.99 15.52 -9.48
N GLU A 90 38.25 16.80 -9.75
CA GLU A 90 37.78 17.89 -8.90
C GLU A 90 36.25 17.96 -8.86
N ARG A 91 35.58 17.83 -10.00
CA ARG A 91 34.11 17.74 -10.06
C ARG A 91 33.56 16.54 -9.27
N LEU A 92 34.24 15.39 -9.30
CA LEU A 92 33.83 14.22 -8.54
C LEU A 92 34.05 14.41 -7.03
N ARG A 93 35.16 15.06 -6.62
CA ARG A 93 35.42 15.41 -5.22
C ARG A 93 34.35 16.36 -4.67
N GLN A 94 34.05 17.44 -5.41
CA GLN A 94 32.96 18.35 -5.05
C GLN A 94 31.62 17.60 -4.94
N ARG A 95 31.35 16.69 -5.88
CA ARG A 95 30.14 15.88 -5.85
C ARG A 95 30.06 14.97 -4.63
N ILE A 96 31.17 14.42 -4.16
CA ILE A 96 31.23 13.63 -2.92
C ILE A 96 30.85 14.49 -1.72
N GLU A 97 31.37 15.72 -1.62
CA GLU A 97 31.03 16.63 -0.53
C GLU A 97 29.54 17.01 -0.54
N ASP A 98 28.97 17.31 -1.72
CA ASP A 98 27.53 17.55 -1.87
C ASP A 98 26.70 16.33 -1.42
N LEU A 99 27.16 15.12 -1.74
CA LEU A 99 26.50 13.87 -1.36
C LEU A 99 26.61 13.59 0.15
N LYS A 100 27.74 13.90 0.78
CA LYS A 100 27.90 13.81 2.25
C LYS A 100 26.95 14.78 2.95
N ALA A 101 26.86 16.02 2.49
CA ALA A 101 25.90 16.99 3.00
C ALA A 101 24.44 16.52 2.82
N MET A 102 24.13 15.87 1.69
CA MET A 102 22.83 15.21 1.48
C MET A 102 22.60 14.04 2.44
N GLY A 103 23.64 13.28 2.77
CA GLY A 103 23.63 12.23 3.79
C GLY A 103 23.20 12.75 5.15
N ALA A 104 23.83 13.83 5.63
CA ALA A 104 23.48 14.47 6.90
C ALA A 104 22.02 14.99 6.90
N ARG A 105 21.53 15.52 5.77
CA ARG A 105 20.11 15.91 5.62
C ARG A 105 19.14 14.74 5.67
N LEU A 106 19.54 13.54 5.24
CA LEU A 106 18.69 12.35 5.26
C LEU A 106 18.43 11.83 6.67
N GLU A 107 19.37 12.00 7.60
CA GLU A 107 19.24 11.56 9.00
C GLU A 107 18.09 12.25 9.73
N THR A 108 17.84 13.52 9.39
CA THR A 108 16.76 14.33 9.96
C THR A 108 15.49 14.32 9.11
N SER A 109 15.51 13.63 7.96
CA SER A 109 14.40 13.65 7.01
C SER A 109 13.37 12.55 7.29
N PRO A 110 12.05 12.86 7.31
CA PRO A 110 11.01 11.87 7.51
C PRO A 110 11.06 10.73 6.47
N GLY A 111 11.23 9.51 6.97
CA GLY A 111 11.30 8.29 6.15
C GLY A 111 12.67 8.03 5.52
N GLY A 112 13.70 8.82 5.85
CA GLY A 112 15.07 8.60 5.36
C GLY A 112 15.22 8.82 3.85
N GLN A 113 14.38 9.69 3.27
CA GLN A 113 14.39 10.01 1.84
C GLN A 113 14.22 11.51 1.61
N VAL A 114 14.93 12.06 0.61
CA VAL A 114 14.80 13.47 0.20
C VAL A 114 14.55 13.52 -1.31
N SER A 115 13.46 14.20 -1.69
CA SER A 115 13.11 14.51 -3.08
C SER A 115 13.44 15.98 -3.37
N LEU A 116 14.22 16.25 -4.41
CA LEU A 116 14.69 17.62 -4.71
C LEU A 116 13.63 18.49 -5.40
N ALA A 117 12.82 17.93 -6.30
CA ALA A 117 11.86 18.72 -7.08
C ALA A 117 10.49 18.80 -6.42
N ASP A 118 10.04 17.71 -5.78
CA ASP A 118 8.77 17.62 -5.07
C ASP A 118 9.01 17.04 -3.65
N PRO A 119 9.00 17.86 -2.59
CA PRO A 119 9.47 17.46 -1.26
C PRO A 119 8.58 16.39 -0.61
N ASP A 120 7.32 16.27 -1.02
CA ASP A 120 6.38 15.29 -0.45
C ASP A 120 6.40 13.95 -1.20
N ALA A 121 7.01 13.90 -2.38
CA ALA A 121 7.12 12.67 -3.16
C ALA A 121 8.03 11.66 -2.45
N ARG A 122 7.65 10.38 -2.51
CA ARG A 122 8.40 9.28 -1.91
C ARG A 122 8.67 8.18 -2.92
N ALA A 123 9.82 7.52 -2.79
CA ALA A 123 10.10 6.32 -3.55
C ALA A 123 9.29 5.15 -2.97
N MET A 124 8.42 4.58 -3.79
CA MET A 124 7.56 3.47 -3.41
C MET A 124 7.82 2.27 -4.32
N SER A 125 8.04 1.11 -3.69
CA SER A 125 8.20 -0.15 -4.41
C SER A 125 6.92 -0.46 -5.19
N SER A 126 7.03 -0.73 -6.48
CA SER A 126 5.93 -1.25 -7.30
C SER A 126 6.15 -2.75 -7.56
N HIS A 127 5.13 -3.44 -8.07
CA HIS A 127 5.23 -4.87 -8.39
C HIS A 127 6.23 -5.09 -9.54
N GLY A 128 7.50 -5.37 -9.20
CA GLY A 128 8.59 -5.69 -10.12
C GLY A 128 9.95 -5.12 -9.69
N LYS A 129 11.03 -5.91 -9.80
CA LYS A 129 12.40 -5.45 -9.48
C LYS A 129 12.76 -4.22 -10.33
N GLY A 130 13.15 -3.12 -9.69
CA GLY A 130 13.58 -1.88 -10.39
C GLY A 130 12.45 -0.98 -10.89
N THR A 131 11.20 -1.25 -10.49
CA THR A 131 10.02 -0.46 -10.90
C THR A 131 9.60 0.63 -9.91
N ASP A 132 10.44 0.94 -8.91
CA ASP A 132 10.14 1.94 -7.88
C ASP A 132 9.63 3.27 -8.46
N VAL A 133 8.44 3.68 -8.08
CA VAL A 133 7.85 4.94 -8.53
C VAL A 133 8.16 5.99 -7.48
N VAL A 134 8.77 7.11 -7.88
CA VAL A 134 8.85 8.30 -7.04
C VAL A 134 7.58 9.09 -7.27
N GLY A 135 6.73 9.16 -6.25
CA GLY A 135 5.35 9.53 -6.47
C GLY A 135 4.52 9.67 -5.22
N TYR A 136 3.22 9.49 -5.44
CA TYR A 136 2.18 9.41 -4.42
C TYR A 136 1.37 8.14 -4.57
N ASN A 137 0.80 7.67 -3.47
CA ASN A 137 -0.17 6.60 -3.45
C ASN A 137 -1.57 7.22 -3.46
N VAL A 138 -2.33 6.94 -4.51
CA VAL A 138 -3.71 7.37 -4.68
C VAL A 138 -4.61 6.22 -4.28
N GLN A 139 -5.57 6.49 -3.40
CA GLN A 139 -6.56 5.54 -2.94
C GLN A 139 -7.91 5.96 -3.52
N ILE A 140 -8.69 5.00 -4.02
CA ILE A 140 -10.07 5.23 -4.47
C ILE A 140 -11.02 4.19 -3.86
N ALA A 141 -12.24 4.62 -3.62
CA ALA A 141 -13.40 3.78 -3.36
C ALA A 141 -14.37 3.93 -4.51
N VAL A 142 -14.74 2.82 -5.14
CA VAL A 142 -15.53 2.82 -6.37
C VAL A 142 -16.79 2.00 -6.14
N ASP A 143 -17.95 2.55 -6.43
CA ASP A 143 -19.21 1.83 -6.37
C ASP A 143 -19.21 0.67 -7.38
N ALA A 144 -19.74 -0.49 -6.96
CA ALA A 144 -19.73 -1.72 -7.75
C ALA A 144 -20.74 -1.75 -8.91
N GLU A 145 -21.78 -0.91 -8.90
CA GLU A 145 -22.86 -0.94 -9.89
C GLU A 145 -22.62 0.01 -11.06
N HIS A 146 -22.39 1.29 -10.76
CA HIS A 146 -22.25 2.36 -11.73
C HIS A 146 -20.79 2.68 -12.03
N HIS A 147 -19.83 2.12 -11.28
CA HIS A 147 -18.39 2.36 -11.44
C HIS A 147 -17.99 3.82 -11.24
N LEU A 148 -18.70 4.50 -10.34
CA LEU A 148 -18.40 5.88 -9.92
C LEU A 148 -17.43 5.86 -8.74
N ILE A 149 -16.47 6.78 -8.74
CA ILE A 149 -15.57 6.97 -7.60
C ILE A 149 -16.34 7.71 -6.52
N VAL A 150 -16.60 7.04 -5.41
CA VAL A 150 -17.36 7.54 -4.25
C VAL A 150 -16.45 8.35 -3.32
N ALA A 151 -15.21 7.90 -3.14
CA ALA A 151 -14.23 8.60 -2.32
C ALA A 151 -12.81 8.42 -2.88
N HIS A 152 -11.93 9.37 -2.62
CA HIS A 152 -10.51 9.27 -2.97
C HIS A 152 -9.62 9.96 -1.94
N ASP A 153 -8.36 9.57 -1.91
CA ASP A 153 -7.30 10.29 -1.19
C ASP A 153 -5.95 10.15 -1.89
N VAL A 154 -5.03 11.06 -1.54
CA VAL A 154 -3.64 10.98 -1.95
C VAL A 154 -2.76 11.04 -0.71
N ASN A 155 -1.85 10.08 -0.57
CA ASN A 155 -0.87 10.07 0.50
C ASN A 155 0.52 9.67 -0.06
N ASN A 156 1.52 9.70 0.81
CA ASN A 156 2.90 9.31 0.48
C ASN A 156 3.33 8.01 1.19
N ILE A 157 2.36 7.18 1.58
CA ILE A 157 2.57 5.89 2.23
C ILE A 157 2.60 4.81 1.14
N GLY A 158 3.71 4.09 1.04
CA GLY A 158 3.93 3.10 -0.04
C GLY A 158 3.14 1.80 0.07
N SER A 159 2.43 1.59 1.18
CA SER A 159 1.66 0.39 1.50
C SER A 159 0.21 0.73 1.79
N ASP A 160 -0.69 -0.11 1.29
CA ASP A 160 -2.14 0.05 1.45
C ASP A 160 -2.67 -0.55 2.76
N ARG A 161 -1.80 -1.25 3.52
CA ARG A 161 -2.16 -2.00 4.73
C ARG A 161 -2.85 -1.18 5.83
N ALA A 162 -2.65 0.14 5.85
CA ALA A 162 -3.25 1.05 6.84
C ALA A 162 -4.29 2.00 6.23
N GLN A 163 -4.76 1.73 5.00
CA GLN A 163 -5.69 2.61 4.27
C GLN A 163 -7.14 2.11 4.27
N LEU A 164 -7.41 0.91 4.81
CA LEU A 164 -8.73 0.28 4.75
C LEU A 164 -9.80 1.06 5.52
N ALA A 165 -9.57 1.32 6.82
CA ALA A 165 -10.57 1.96 7.66
C ALA A 165 -10.83 3.41 7.23
N SER A 166 -9.78 4.19 6.98
CA SER A 166 -9.90 5.59 6.58
C SER A 166 -10.61 5.76 5.24
N MET A 167 -10.37 4.89 4.26
CA MET A 167 -11.07 4.94 2.97
C MET A 167 -12.49 4.39 3.05
N GLY A 168 -12.70 3.33 3.85
CA GLY A 168 -14.04 2.80 4.13
C GLY A 168 -14.95 3.84 4.78
N GLU A 169 -14.43 4.60 5.75
CA GLU A 169 -15.19 5.67 6.42
C GLU A 169 -15.61 6.77 5.46
N LYS A 170 -14.68 7.23 4.61
CA LYS A 170 -15.00 8.22 3.58
C LYS A 170 -16.04 7.71 2.58
N ALA A 171 -15.95 6.44 2.20
CA ALA A 171 -16.93 5.82 1.31
C ALA A 171 -18.31 5.71 1.97
N LEU A 172 -18.36 5.33 3.25
CA LEU A 172 -19.59 5.25 4.03
C LEU A 172 -20.26 6.63 4.11
N GLU A 173 -19.53 7.66 4.53
CA GLU A 173 -20.01 9.04 4.63
C GLU A 173 -20.54 9.56 3.28
N ALA A 174 -19.75 9.39 2.21
CA ALA A 174 -20.11 9.86 0.87
C ALA A 174 -21.30 9.07 0.27
N SER A 175 -21.44 7.79 0.59
CA SER A 175 -22.59 6.98 0.15
C SER A 175 -23.90 7.36 0.87
N GLY A 176 -23.81 7.90 2.09
CA GLY A 176 -24.96 8.20 2.95
C GLY A 176 -25.72 6.95 3.45
N GLN A 177 -25.12 5.77 3.35
CA GLN A 177 -25.69 4.51 3.87
C GLN A 177 -25.35 4.33 5.35
N ALA A 178 -26.15 3.52 6.06
CA ALA A 178 -25.86 3.15 7.45
C ALA A 178 -24.74 2.11 7.56
N ALA A 179 -24.58 1.28 6.52
CA ALA A 179 -23.52 0.28 6.43
C ALA A 179 -23.11 0.07 4.96
N ILE A 180 -21.86 -0.32 4.73
CA ILE A 180 -21.35 -0.66 3.39
C ILE A 180 -20.51 -1.94 3.41
N THR A 181 -20.55 -2.69 2.33
CA THR A 181 -19.60 -3.78 2.07
C THR A 181 -18.40 -3.25 1.29
N VAL A 182 -17.19 -3.48 1.81
CA VAL A 182 -15.94 -3.03 1.21
C VAL A 182 -15.17 -4.22 0.64
N LEU A 183 -14.94 -4.23 -0.67
CA LEU A 183 -14.10 -5.24 -1.32
C LEU A 183 -12.69 -4.67 -1.53
N ALA A 184 -11.66 -5.31 -0.99
CA ALA A 184 -10.27 -4.87 -1.17
C ALA A 184 -9.33 -6.07 -1.42
N ASP A 185 -8.14 -5.81 -1.95
CA ASP A 185 -7.13 -6.87 -2.09
C ASP A 185 -6.37 -7.14 -0.79
N ARG A 186 -5.57 -8.22 -0.83
CA ARG A 186 -4.72 -8.65 0.28
C ARG A 186 -3.75 -7.59 0.81
N GLY A 187 -3.43 -6.56 0.02
CA GLY A 187 -2.58 -5.44 0.43
C GLY A 187 -3.19 -4.65 1.59
N TYR A 188 -4.51 -4.64 1.69
CA TYR A 188 -5.28 -3.99 2.77
C TYR A 188 -5.48 -4.86 4.00
N TYR A 189 -5.06 -6.14 3.98
CA TYR A 189 -5.34 -7.06 5.09
C TYR A 189 -4.53 -6.68 6.35
N SER A 190 -5.22 -6.12 7.35
CA SER A 190 -4.67 -5.80 8.66
C SER A 190 -5.73 -6.00 9.74
N GLY A 191 -5.42 -6.78 10.78
CA GLY A 191 -6.39 -7.12 11.84
C GLY A 191 -6.98 -5.88 12.51
N ASP A 192 -6.13 -4.92 12.89
CA ASP A 192 -6.58 -3.68 13.54
C ASP A 192 -7.47 -2.82 12.63
N GLN A 193 -7.19 -2.80 11.32
CA GLN A 193 -8.01 -2.04 10.37
C GLN A 193 -9.38 -2.70 10.14
N ILE A 194 -9.41 -4.03 10.06
CA ILE A 194 -10.66 -4.79 9.91
C ILE A 194 -11.56 -4.58 11.13
N VAL A 195 -10.99 -4.64 12.34
CA VAL A 195 -11.73 -4.36 13.59
C VAL A 195 -12.27 -2.92 13.60
N ALA A 196 -11.46 -1.94 13.18
CA ALA A 196 -11.89 -0.56 13.10
C ALA A 196 -13.05 -0.35 12.09
N CYS A 197 -13.08 -1.10 10.99
CA CYS A 197 -14.16 -1.06 10.00
C CYS A 197 -15.48 -1.58 10.59
N GLU A 198 -15.44 -2.75 11.20
CA GLU A 198 -16.62 -3.41 11.76
C GLU A 198 -17.30 -2.57 12.84
N SER A 199 -16.51 -1.88 13.68
CA SER A 199 -17.07 -0.96 14.68
C SER A 199 -17.83 0.25 14.09
N LYS A 200 -17.74 0.47 12.78
CA LYS A 200 -18.30 1.63 12.07
C LYS A 200 -19.35 1.25 11.01
N GLY A 201 -19.80 -0.01 10.98
CA GLY A 201 -20.75 -0.48 9.96
C GLY A 201 -20.11 -0.68 8.59
N ILE A 202 -18.80 -0.92 8.54
CA ILE A 202 -18.08 -1.22 7.32
C ILE A 202 -17.73 -2.70 7.36
N ASP A 203 -18.23 -3.46 6.39
CA ASP A 203 -18.07 -4.90 6.27
C ASP A 203 -16.97 -5.20 5.23
N PRO A 204 -15.68 -5.30 5.63
CA PRO A 204 -14.61 -5.59 4.69
C PRO A 204 -14.65 -7.04 4.22
N ILE A 205 -14.33 -7.29 2.96
CA ILE A 205 -14.15 -8.62 2.36
C ILE A 205 -12.79 -8.61 1.67
N ILE A 206 -11.81 -9.24 2.34
CA ILE A 206 -10.40 -9.16 1.97
C ILE A 206 -9.77 -10.55 2.08
N PRO A 207 -9.06 -11.03 1.03
CA PRO A 207 -8.29 -12.26 1.14
C PRO A 207 -7.21 -12.17 2.21
N LYS A 208 -7.08 -13.20 3.05
CA LYS A 208 -6.02 -13.29 4.04
C LYS A 208 -4.64 -13.34 3.35
N THR A 209 -3.66 -12.66 3.93
CA THR A 209 -2.26 -12.81 3.52
C THR A 209 -1.69 -14.08 4.17
N GLU A 210 -1.27 -15.06 3.36
CA GLU A 210 -0.54 -16.22 3.88
C GLU A 210 0.82 -15.77 4.43
N THR A 211 0.97 -15.81 5.75
CA THR A 211 2.19 -15.41 6.45
C THR A 211 2.97 -16.59 7.00
N SER A 212 2.39 -17.80 7.04
CA SER A 212 3.05 -18.99 7.56
C SER A 212 3.73 -19.79 6.44
N GLY A 213 5.07 -19.84 6.48
CA GLY A 213 5.84 -20.78 5.66
C GLY A 213 5.61 -22.27 5.99
N GLY A 214 4.66 -22.58 6.88
CA GLY A 214 4.27 -23.94 7.25
C GLY A 214 3.66 -24.70 6.07
N SER A 215 2.83 -24.04 5.25
CA SER A 215 2.25 -24.64 4.03
C SER A 215 3.35 -25.09 3.06
N LEU A 216 4.39 -24.25 2.87
CA LEU A 216 5.56 -24.57 2.04
C LEU A 216 6.39 -25.75 2.58
N ARG A 217 6.25 -26.10 3.86
CA ARG A 217 6.90 -27.25 4.51
C ARG A 217 5.97 -28.46 4.67
N GLY A 218 4.78 -28.43 4.04
CA GLY A 218 3.77 -29.50 4.13
C GLY A 218 3.16 -29.67 5.53
N ARG A 219 3.27 -28.65 6.39
CA ARG A 219 2.71 -28.65 7.74
C ARG A 219 1.28 -28.14 7.74
N PHE A 220 0.50 -28.61 8.72
CA PHE A 220 -0.79 -28.03 9.04
C PHE A 220 -0.64 -26.56 9.41
N THR A 221 -1.51 -25.74 8.86
CA THR A 221 -1.66 -24.32 9.12
C THR A 221 -2.84 -24.10 10.05
N ILE A 222 -3.04 -22.86 10.51
CA ILE A 222 -4.19 -22.52 11.36
C ILE A 222 -5.54 -22.80 10.67
N GLN A 223 -5.59 -22.84 9.33
CA GLN A 223 -6.80 -23.14 8.57
C GLN A 223 -7.24 -24.61 8.72
N ASP A 224 -6.32 -25.51 9.07
CA ASP A 224 -6.61 -26.92 9.31
C ASP A 224 -7.16 -27.18 10.72
N PHE A 225 -7.24 -26.15 11.58
CA PHE A 225 -7.80 -26.23 12.92
C PHE A 225 -9.14 -25.52 12.97
N PHE A 226 -10.17 -26.23 13.43
CA PHE A 226 -11.51 -25.67 13.58
C PHE A 226 -11.67 -25.02 14.95
N TYR A 227 -12.14 -23.79 15.03
CA TYR A 227 -12.47 -23.14 16.28
C TYR A 227 -13.97 -23.28 16.58
N ASP A 228 -14.30 -23.88 17.71
CA ASP A 228 -15.65 -23.89 18.26
C ASP A 228 -15.80 -22.71 19.24
N ARG A 229 -16.65 -21.76 18.84
CA ARG A 229 -16.91 -20.55 19.63
C ARG A 229 -17.75 -20.82 20.86
N ASP A 230 -18.73 -21.72 20.77
CA ASP A 230 -19.69 -21.97 21.85
C ASP A 230 -19.02 -22.69 23.02
N HIS A 231 -18.02 -23.53 22.71
CA HIS A 231 -17.28 -24.32 23.68
C HIS A 231 -15.84 -23.84 23.93
N ASP A 232 -15.45 -22.70 23.36
CA ASP A 232 -14.12 -22.06 23.45
C ASP A 232 -12.92 -23.03 23.35
N HIS A 233 -12.85 -23.77 22.25
CA HIS A 233 -11.72 -24.68 21.99
C HIS A 233 -11.42 -24.80 20.49
N TYR A 234 -10.23 -25.31 20.17
CA TYR A 234 -9.91 -25.72 18.82
C TYR A 234 -9.95 -27.24 18.68
N THR A 235 -10.42 -27.75 17.55
CA THR A 235 -10.25 -29.15 17.15
C THR A 235 -9.10 -29.24 16.14
N CYS A 236 -8.12 -30.09 16.43
CA CYS A 236 -6.98 -30.30 15.53
C CYS A 236 -7.29 -31.33 14.42
N PRO A 237 -6.45 -31.43 13.37
CA PRO A 237 -6.61 -32.42 12.30
C PRO A 237 -6.63 -33.88 12.78
N ALA A 238 -6.05 -34.18 13.96
CA ALA A 238 -6.11 -35.50 14.59
C ALA A 238 -7.40 -35.74 15.39
N GLY A 239 -8.33 -34.78 15.42
CA GLY A 239 -9.59 -34.87 16.17
C GLY A 239 -9.49 -34.51 17.66
N HIS A 240 -8.32 -34.11 18.16
CA HIS A 240 -8.13 -33.75 19.57
C HIS A 240 -8.49 -32.30 19.87
N LEU A 241 -9.12 -32.07 21.03
CA LEU A 241 -9.48 -30.75 21.52
C LEU A 241 -8.27 -30.04 22.14
N LEU A 242 -8.06 -28.78 21.74
CA LEU A 242 -7.04 -27.86 22.25
C LEU A 242 -7.76 -26.81 23.10
N THR A 243 -7.55 -26.84 24.41
CA THR A 243 -8.19 -25.91 25.35
C THR A 243 -7.26 -24.76 25.74
N GLN A 244 -7.83 -23.73 26.35
CA GLN A 244 -7.10 -22.55 26.79
C GLN A 244 -5.98 -22.93 27.79
N ALA A 245 -4.75 -22.53 27.48
CA ALA A 245 -3.64 -22.64 28.40
C ALA A 245 -3.80 -21.63 29.54
N LYS A 246 -3.69 -22.11 30.80
CA LYS A 246 -3.67 -21.24 31.99
C LYS A 246 -2.65 -20.11 31.79
N LYS A 247 -3.09 -18.86 31.96
CA LYS A 247 -2.21 -17.68 31.97
C LYS A 247 -1.20 -17.87 33.11
N ARG A 248 0.10 -17.96 32.80
CA ARG A 248 1.13 -17.79 33.84
C ARG A 248 1.03 -16.33 34.32
N SER A 249 1.09 -16.10 35.63
CA SER A 249 0.87 -14.77 36.26
C SER A 249 1.91 -13.71 35.91
N THR A 250 2.92 -14.03 35.11
CA THR A 250 3.84 -13.06 34.56
C THR A 250 3.23 -12.47 33.28
N ARG A 251 3.06 -11.13 33.26
CA ARG A 251 2.76 -10.33 32.06
C ARG A 251 3.73 -10.73 30.94
N GLY A 252 3.34 -11.73 30.14
CA GLY A 252 4.06 -12.09 28.95
C GLY A 252 3.98 -10.94 27.93
N PRO A 253 4.83 -10.95 26.90
CA PRO A 253 4.96 -9.85 25.95
C PRO A 253 3.73 -9.62 25.05
N ASP A 254 2.63 -10.36 25.26
CA ASP A 254 1.46 -10.30 24.38
C ASP A 254 0.14 -10.57 25.13
N PRO A 255 -0.42 -9.54 25.80
CA PRO A 255 -1.61 -9.68 26.63
C PRO A 255 -2.90 -9.93 25.84
N ASP A 256 -2.89 -9.64 24.54
CA ASP A 256 -4.07 -9.69 23.66
C ASP A 256 -4.28 -11.05 22.99
N TYR A 257 -3.40 -12.02 23.26
CA TYR A 257 -3.47 -13.35 22.67
C TYR A 257 -3.71 -14.43 23.72
N VAL A 258 -4.66 -15.29 23.40
CA VAL A 258 -4.97 -16.50 24.14
C VAL A 258 -4.27 -17.68 23.47
N ARG A 259 -3.67 -18.56 24.26
CA ARG A 259 -2.98 -19.76 23.77
C ARG A 259 -3.85 -20.99 23.98
N TYR A 260 -4.04 -21.79 22.93
CA TYR A 260 -4.74 -23.07 22.97
C TYR A 260 -3.75 -24.20 22.71
N ARG A 261 -3.80 -25.25 23.51
CA ARG A 261 -2.92 -26.42 23.38
C ARG A 261 -3.50 -27.64 24.08
N ASN A 262 -2.99 -28.81 23.71
CA ASN A 262 -3.24 -30.05 24.42
C ASN A 262 -1.92 -30.82 24.53
N ARG A 263 -1.35 -30.87 25.75
CA ARG A 263 -0.03 -31.47 25.98
C ARG A 263 -0.09 -32.99 25.91
N GLU A 264 -1.15 -33.58 26.46
CA GLU A 264 -1.35 -35.02 26.52
C GLU A 264 -1.55 -35.58 25.11
N ALA A 265 -2.49 -34.99 24.35
CA ALA A 265 -2.74 -35.40 22.98
C ALA A 265 -1.49 -35.25 22.10
N CYS A 266 -0.74 -34.14 22.21
CA CYS A 266 0.47 -33.96 21.41
C CYS A 266 1.61 -34.92 21.78
N GLY A 267 1.65 -35.47 23.00
CA GLY A 267 2.75 -36.31 23.46
C GLY A 267 2.94 -37.59 22.65
N ALA A 268 1.83 -38.20 22.23
CA ALA A 268 1.78 -39.48 21.51
C ALA A 268 1.11 -39.39 20.13
N CYS A 269 0.97 -38.19 19.57
CA CYS A 269 0.26 -37.99 18.30
C CYS A 269 1.15 -38.30 17.08
N ASP A 270 0.72 -39.26 16.25
CA ASP A 270 1.40 -39.64 15.00
C ASP A 270 1.48 -38.49 13.97
N LEU A 271 0.53 -37.55 14.02
CA LEU A 271 0.49 -36.39 13.13
C LEU A 271 1.37 -35.22 13.60
N LYS A 272 2.05 -35.33 14.74
CA LYS A 272 2.82 -34.22 15.35
C LYS A 272 3.89 -33.67 14.42
N SER A 273 4.59 -34.52 13.68
CA SER A 273 5.64 -34.12 12.72
C SER A 273 5.11 -33.18 11.63
N ARG A 274 3.82 -33.27 11.31
CA ARG A 274 3.11 -32.37 10.38
C ARG A 274 2.51 -31.14 11.07
N CYS A 275 2.44 -31.10 12.40
CA CYS A 275 1.93 -29.95 13.16
C CYS A 275 3.04 -28.95 13.52
N THR A 276 4.12 -29.41 14.17
CA THR A 276 5.17 -28.55 14.73
C THR A 276 6.44 -29.34 15.07
N ASP A 277 7.59 -28.64 15.11
CA ASP A 277 8.83 -29.17 15.68
C ASP A 277 8.88 -29.03 17.21
N GLU A 278 8.02 -28.17 17.76
CA GLU A 278 7.95 -27.92 19.19
C GLU A 278 7.36 -29.13 19.94
N PRO A 279 7.61 -29.25 21.26
CA PRO A 279 7.06 -30.34 22.06
C PRO A 279 5.53 -30.45 21.98
N VAL A 280 4.83 -29.33 21.80
CA VAL A 280 3.37 -29.25 21.77
C VAL A 280 2.93 -28.21 20.74
N GLN A 281 1.93 -28.55 19.92
CA GLN A 281 1.31 -27.58 19.02
C GLN A 281 0.55 -26.52 19.82
N GLN A 282 0.80 -25.25 19.50
CA GLN A 282 0.15 -24.13 20.17
C GLN A 282 -0.50 -23.21 19.15
N ILE A 283 -1.79 -22.95 19.34
CA ILE A 283 -2.52 -21.94 18.58
C ILE A 283 -2.55 -20.65 19.40
N ARG A 284 -2.20 -19.54 18.78
CA ARG A 284 -2.37 -18.20 19.34
C ARG A 284 -3.58 -17.57 18.68
N ARG A 285 -4.66 -17.37 19.46
CA ARG A 285 -5.86 -16.67 19.02
C ARG A 285 -5.81 -15.24 19.57
N TRP A 286 -5.90 -14.26 18.68
CA TRP A 286 -6.01 -12.85 19.07
C TRP A 286 -7.41 -12.57 19.62
N LYS A 287 -7.55 -11.63 20.57
CA LYS A 287 -8.83 -11.27 21.19
C LYS A 287 -9.94 -10.86 20.21
N HIS A 288 -9.58 -10.36 19.02
CA HIS A 288 -10.54 -9.98 17.97
C HIS A 288 -10.56 -10.97 16.79
N SER A 289 -10.12 -12.22 16.98
CA SER A 289 -10.14 -13.22 15.91
C SER A 289 -11.55 -13.51 15.40
N ASP A 290 -12.59 -13.37 16.25
CA ASP A 290 -13.99 -13.53 15.84
C ASP A 290 -14.37 -12.58 14.69
N VAL A 291 -13.85 -11.35 14.70
CA VAL A 291 -14.05 -10.35 13.64
C VAL A 291 -13.44 -10.83 12.33
N LEU A 292 -12.23 -11.39 12.40
CA LEU A 292 -11.52 -11.92 11.23
C LEU A 292 -12.16 -13.20 10.68
N ASP A 293 -12.74 -14.01 11.55
CA ASP A 293 -13.46 -15.23 11.19
C ASP A 293 -14.80 -14.89 10.53
N ALA A 294 -15.54 -13.89 11.04
CA ALA A 294 -16.74 -13.38 10.39
C ALA A 294 -16.46 -12.78 9.00
N MET A 295 -15.34 -12.06 8.85
CA MET A 295 -14.87 -11.54 7.55
C MET A 295 -14.55 -12.67 6.57
N GLN A 296 -13.91 -13.74 7.06
CA GLN A 296 -13.59 -14.92 6.26
C GLN A 296 -14.86 -15.65 5.80
N GLN A 297 -15.85 -15.81 6.67
CA GLN A 297 -17.14 -16.40 6.32
C GLN A 297 -17.85 -15.60 5.22
N ARG A 298 -17.86 -14.26 5.31
CA ARG A 298 -18.41 -13.39 4.25
C ARG A 298 -17.69 -13.57 2.92
N LEU A 299 -16.36 -13.70 2.94
CA LEU A 299 -15.57 -13.98 1.73
C LEU A 299 -15.96 -15.31 1.09
N GLU A 300 -16.15 -16.37 1.90
CA GLU A 300 -16.57 -17.70 1.43
C GLU A 300 -18.00 -17.71 0.87
N GLN A 301 -18.90 -16.94 1.49
CA GLN A 301 -20.28 -16.74 1.01
C GLN A 301 -20.36 -15.90 -0.27
N MET A 302 -19.31 -15.13 -0.60
CA MET A 302 -19.22 -14.29 -1.79
C MET A 302 -18.08 -14.74 -2.72
N PRO A 303 -18.17 -15.90 -3.38
CA PRO A 303 -17.07 -16.47 -4.17
C PRO A 303 -16.64 -15.58 -5.36
N LYS A 304 -17.50 -14.67 -5.82
CA LYS A 304 -17.21 -13.72 -6.91
C LYS A 304 -16.67 -12.37 -6.41
N ALA A 305 -16.50 -12.15 -5.10
CA ALA A 305 -16.11 -10.86 -4.53
C ALA A 305 -14.84 -10.28 -5.17
N MET A 306 -13.79 -11.08 -5.31
CA MET A 306 -12.53 -10.61 -5.92
C MET A 306 -12.65 -10.35 -7.42
N SER A 307 -13.53 -11.07 -8.13
CA SER A 307 -13.83 -10.81 -9.53
C SER A 307 -14.60 -9.49 -9.70
N VAL A 308 -15.57 -9.21 -8.81
CA VAL A 308 -16.28 -7.93 -8.77
C VAL A 308 -15.29 -6.80 -8.49
N ARG A 309 -14.54 -6.88 -7.38
CA ARG A 309 -13.52 -5.89 -7.00
C ARG A 309 -12.58 -5.54 -8.16
N ARG A 310 -12.06 -6.57 -8.84
CA ARG A 310 -11.13 -6.40 -9.96
C ARG A 310 -11.76 -5.60 -11.10
N ARG A 311 -12.96 -5.96 -11.54
CA ARG A 311 -13.66 -5.26 -12.63
C ARG A 311 -14.11 -3.86 -12.24
N THR A 312 -14.36 -3.63 -10.95
CA THR A 312 -14.84 -2.34 -10.45
C THR A 312 -13.73 -1.31 -10.34
N ALA A 313 -12.58 -1.65 -9.73
CA ALA A 313 -11.56 -0.66 -9.40
C ALA A 313 -10.41 -0.52 -10.43
N GLU A 314 -10.11 -1.56 -11.23
CA GLU A 314 -9.04 -1.47 -12.24
C GLU A 314 -9.37 -0.46 -13.36
N HIS A 315 -10.64 -0.37 -13.76
CA HIS A 315 -11.08 0.47 -14.87
C HIS A 315 -10.92 1.98 -14.62
N PRO A 316 -11.37 2.54 -13.46
CA PRO A 316 -11.15 3.95 -13.13
C PRO A 316 -9.66 4.33 -13.14
N PHE A 317 -8.79 3.53 -12.53
CA PHE A 317 -7.36 3.83 -12.54
C PHE A 317 -6.74 3.73 -13.92
N GLY A 318 -7.10 2.73 -14.73
CA GLY A 318 -6.65 2.62 -16.11
C GLY A 318 -7.03 3.86 -16.93
N THR A 319 -8.28 4.31 -16.79
CA THR A 319 -8.82 5.49 -17.49
C THR A 319 -8.09 6.78 -17.06
N ILE A 320 -7.97 7.02 -15.76
CA ILE A 320 -7.33 8.22 -15.23
C ILE A 320 -5.84 8.27 -15.63
N LYS A 321 -5.11 7.16 -15.50
CA LYS A 321 -3.71 7.09 -15.93
C LYS A 321 -3.55 7.34 -17.42
N ALA A 322 -4.46 6.81 -18.24
CA ALA A 322 -4.45 7.07 -19.68
C ALA A 322 -4.66 8.56 -20.00
N TRP A 323 -5.56 9.25 -19.28
CA TRP A 323 -5.79 10.68 -19.46
C TRP A 323 -4.63 11.55 -18.98
N MET A 324 -3.98 11.17 -17.88
CA MET A 324 -2.83 11.89 -17.34
C MET A 324 -1.56 11.72 -18.20
N GLY A 325 -1.46 10.64 -18.98
CA GLY A 325 -0.34 10.38 -19.87
C GLY A 325 0.96 10.00 -19.14
N ALA A 326 2.11 10.26 -19.78
CA ALA A 326 3.42 9.79 -19.30
C ALA A 326 3.90 10.46 -17.99
N THR A 327 3.43 11.67 -17.72
CA THR A 327 3.71 12.45 -16.50
C THR A 327 2.44 12.48 -15.67
N HIS A 328 2.33 11.62 -14.66
CA HIS A 328 1.07 11.43 -13.95
C HIS A 328 0.60 12.74 -13.28
N PHE A 329 1.34 13.26 -12.30
CA PHE A 329 1.00 14.56 -11.69
C PHE A 329 1.84 15.70 -12.26
N LEU A 330 1.21 16.86 -12.40
CA LEU A 330 1.81 18.11 -12.87
C LEU A 330 2.10 19.09 -11.71
N THR A 331 1.39 18.95 -10.60
CA THR A 331 1.59 19.75 -9.39
C THR A 331 2.58 19.09 -8.42
N ARG A 332 3.06 19.90 -7.47
CA ARG A 332 4.01 19.48 -6.42
C ARG A 332 3.39 19.75 -5.06
N THR A 333 3.81 18.99 -4.05
CA THR A 333 3.29 18.99 -2.68
C THR A 333 1.89 18.40 -2.54
N LEU A 334 1.68 17.72 -1.41
CA LEU A 334 0.48 16.91 -1.16
C LEU A 334 -0.83 17.71 -1.30
N PRO A 335 -0.97 18.95 -0.79
CA PRO A 335 -2.22 19.70 -0.95
C PRO A 335 -2.58 20.02 -2.41
N LYS A 336 -1.59 20.30 -3.26
CA LYS A 336 -1.83 20.60 -4.68
C LYS A 336 -2.11 19.32 -5.46
N VAL A 337 -1.40 18.24 -5.16
CA VAL A 337 -1.61 16.94 -5.78
C VAL A 337 -2.99 16.38 -5.43
N LYS A 338 -3.46 16.53 -4.19
CA LYS A 338 -4.85 16.20 -3.81
C LYS A 338 -5.87 16.97 -4.64
N THR A 339 -5.61 18.25 -4.89
CA THR A 339 -6.47 19.10 -5.72
C THR A 339 -6.51 18.62 -7.17
N GLU A 340 -5.35 18.33 -7.75
CA GLU A 340 -5.22 17.79 -9.11
C GLU A 340 -5.95 16.45 -9.23
N MET A 341 -5.80 15.57 -8.24
CA MET A 341 -6.51 14.28 -8.21
C MET A 341 -8.03 14.47 -8.13
N SER A 342 -8.53 15.39 -7.29
CA SER A 342 -9.97 15.69 -7.24
C SER A 342 -10.51 16.18 -8.57
N LEU A 343 -9.73 16.93 -9.35
CA LEU A 343 -10.15 17.36 -10.68
C LEU A 343 -10.25 16.17 -11.65
N GLN A 344 -9.30 15.22 -11.59
CA GLN A 344 -9.34 14.00 -12.39
C GLN A 344 -10.53 13.10 -12.01
N VAL A 345 -10.81 12.94 -10.72
CA VAL A 345 -11.97 12.18 -10.23
C VAL A 345 -13.28 12.82 -10.69
N LEU A 346 -13.40 14.15 -10.54
CA LEU A 346 -14.58 14.89 -11.00
C LEU A 346 -14.79 14.70 -12.51
N ALA A 347 -13.74 14.84 -13.32
CA ALA A 347 -13.82 14.63 -14.77
C ALA A 347 -14.23 13.18 -15.13
N TYR A 348 -13.70 12.19 -14.40
CA TYR A 348 -14.06 10.79 -14.57
C TYR A 348 -15.54 10.55 -14.26
N ASN A 349 -15.99 10.97 -13.08
CA ASN A 349 -17.37 10.81 -12.64
C ASN A 349 -18.35 11.56 -13.55
N LEU A 350 -18.02 12.78 -14.00
CA LEU A 350 -18.83 13.52 -14.98
C LEU A 350 -19.01 12.75 -16.28
N LYS A 351 -17.92 12.27 -16.88
CA LYS A 351 -18.00 11.48 -18.12
C LYS A 351 -18.79 10.19 -17.92
N ARG A 352 -18.64 9.53 -16.77
CA ARG A 352 -19.41 8.33 -16.44
C ARG A 352 -20.89 8.64 -16.30
N MET A 353 -21.24 9.74 -15.62
CA MET A 353 -22.61 10.22 -15.47
C MET A 353 -23.24 10.63 -16.80
N MET A 354 -22.49 11.28 -17.70
CA MET A 354 -22.98 11.60 -19.04
C MET A 354 -23.33 10.33 -19.84
N ALA A 355 -22.57 9.24 -19.66
CA ALA A 355 -22.83 7.97 -20.32
C ALA A 355 -24.03 7.22 -19.71
N LEU A 356 -24.22 7.30 -18.39
CA LEU A 356 -25.31 6.61 -17.68
C LEU A 356 -26.65 7.35 -17.77
N PHE A 357 -26.63 8.68 -17.64
CA PHE A 357 -27.80 9.53 -17.42
C PHE A 357 -28.12 10.44 -18.61
N GLY A 358 -27.17 10.60 -19.54
CA GLY A 358 -27.26 11.56 -20.63
C GLY A 358 -26.90 12.99 -20.19
N VAL A 359 -26.44 13.80 -21.15
CA VAL A 359 -25.94 15.16 -20.88
C VAL A 359 -27.06 16.11 -20.44
N GLY A 360 -28.19 16.12 -21.15
CA GLY A 360 -29.31 17.03 -20.86
C GLY A 360 -29.91 16.82 -19.45
N PRO A 361 -30.27 15.59 -19.06
CA PRO A 361 -30.73 15.29 -17.70
C PRO A 361 -29.70 15.66 -16.63
N LEU A 362 -28.40 15.38 -16.86
CA LEU A 362 -27.35 15.72 -15.91
C LEU A 362 -27.22 17.23 -15.68
N ILE A 363 -27.27 18.04 -16.75
CA ILE A 363 -27.23 19.51 -16.64
C ILE A 363 -28.41 20.02 -15.80
N ARG A 364 -29.61 19.47 -16.01
CA ARG A 364 -30.79 19.84 -15.21
C ARG A 364 -30.61 19.45 -13.74
N ALA A 365 -30.08 18.27 -13.46
CA ALA A 365 -29.83 17.82 -12.10
C ALA A 365 -28.78 18.68 -11.37
N MET A 366 -27.79 19.22 -12.08
CA MET A 366 -26.79 20.12 -11.50
C MET A 366 -27.29 21.56 -11.28
N ALA A 367 -28.38 21.94 -11.93
CA ALA A 367 -28.97 23.28 -11.84
C ALA A 367 -30.12 23.38 -10.82
N ALA A 368 -30.70 22.23 -10.44
CA ALA A 368 -31.65 22.10 -9.34
C ALA A 368 -30.91 22.18 -8.00
#